data_AF-A0A3B8R363-F1
#
_entry.id   AF-A0A3B8R363-F1
#
_cell.length_a   1.000
_cell.length_b   1.000
_cell.length_c   1.000
_cell.angle_alpha   90.00
_cell.angle_beta   90.00
_cell.angle_gamma   90.00
#
_symmetry.space_group_name_H-M   'P 1'
#
loop_
_entity.id
_entity.type
_entity.pdbx_description
1 polymer ?
#
loop_
_entity_poly.entity_id
_entity_poly.type
_entity_poly.pdbx_seq_one_letter_code
_entity_poly.pdbx_strand_id
1 'polypeptide(L)'
;MISRISKYLVRRWLLTRMAAQEFYFRQPFKIDEEYPIIMAVLMFSFIPLESIGVFAYARLFGSIHDHALLLIAILLGVNYLIAKWLIVRFKATSLAENTIGEYERMPYSERKHLYTFRPVASVVFYFAVLPWVVLGIAVLVICLAFPR
;
A
#
# COMPACT_ATOMS: atom_id res chain seq x y z
N MET A 1 4.42 2.52 -17.00
CA MET A 1 3.54 3.47 -16.26
C MET A 1 3.41 3.13 -14.78
N ILE A 2 3.13 1.86 -14.42
CA ILE A 2 3.01 1.35 -13.04
C ILE A 2 4.24 1.70 -12.15
N SER A 3 5.46 1.66 -12.71
CA SER A 3 6.69 1.99 -11.97
C SER A 3 6.81 3.46 -11.52
N ARG A 4 6.20 4.43 -12.21
CA ARG A 4 6.32 5.86 -11.81
C ARG A 4 5.38 6.18 -10.64
N ILE A 5 4.15 5.67 -10.70
CA ILE A 5 3.16 5.86 -9.64
C ILE A 5 3.61 5.16 -8.35
N SER A 6 4.12 3.93 -8.45
CA SER A 6 4.64 3.23 -7.27
C SER A 6 5.81 3.97 -6.63
N LYS A 7 6.78 4.45 -7.44
CA LYS A 7 7.89 5.27 -6.94
C LYS A 7 7.41 6.56 -6.28
N TYR A 8 6.42 7.23 -6.87
CA TYR A 8 5.83 8.46 -6.31
C TYR A 8 5.17 8.21 -4.95
N LEU A 9 4.33 7.18 -4.85
CA LEU A 9 3.63 6.84 -3.60
C LEU A 9 4.60 6.42 -2.50
N VAL A 10 5.62 5.62 -2.83
CA VAL A 10 6.66 5.20 -1.89
C VAL A 10 7.49 6.41 -1.43
N ARG A 11 7.90 7.29 -2.35
CA ARG A 11 8.59 8.54 -1.98
C ARG A 11 7.75 9.38 -1.04
N ARG A 12 6.47 9.56 -1.34
CA ARG A 12 5.55 10.35 -0.51
C ARG A 12 5.33 9.71 0.87
N TRP A 13 5.22 8.39 0.92
CA TRP A 13 5.21 7.62 2.17
C TRP A 13 6.47 7.92 3.00
N LEU A 14 7.65 7.72 2.43
CA LEU A 14 8.93 7.95 3.13
C LEU A 14 9.05 9.38 3.66
N LEU A 15 8.75 10.38 2.83
CA LEU A 15 8.77 11.79 3.24
C LEU A 15 7.84 12.06 4.43
N THR A 16 6.62 11.52 4.41
CA THR A 16 5.68 11.68 5.53
C THR A 16 6.11 10.92 6.78
N ARG A 17 6.73 9.74 6.64
CA ARG A 17 7.26 8.96 7.78
C ARG A 17 8.49 9.60 8.40
N MET A 18 9.40 10.14 7.60
CA MET A 18 10.54 10.95 8.07
C MET A 18 10.05 12.16 8.86
N ALA A 19 9.07 12.90 8.33
CA ALA A 19 8.46 14.02 9.03
C ALA A 19 7.76 13.60 10.33
N ALA A 20 7.05 12.47 10.35
CA ALA A 20 6.44 11.95 11.56
C ALA A 20 7.50 11.56 12.61
N GLN A 21 8.57 10.89 12.19
CA GLN A 21 9.69 10.51 13.06
C GLN A 21 10.38 11.75 13.66
N GLU A 22 10.63 12.79 12.87
CA GLU A 22 11.26 14.04 13.31
C GLU A 22 10.35 14.87 14.23
N PHE A 23 9.10 15.13 13.84
CA PHE A 23 8.24 16.11 14.53
C PHE A 23 7.33 15.52 15.61
N TYR A 24 6.88 14.28 15.45
CA TYR A 24 5.97 13.63 16.41
C TYR A 24 6.72 12.71 17.36
N PHE A 25 7.47 11.74 16.83
CA PHE A 25 8.18 10.75 17.65
C PHE A 25 9.51 11.27 18.20
N ARG A 26 10.08 12.34 17.62
CA ARG A 26 11.39 12.93 17.98
C ARG A 26 12.52 11.90 17.95
N GLN A 27 12.52 11.05 16.93
CA GLN A 27 13.46 9.95 16.75
C GLN A 27 14.13 10.01 15.38
N PRO A 28 15.37 9.50 15.26
CA PRO A 28 16.04 9.44 13.96
C PRO A 28 15.32 8.43 13.06
N PHE A 29 15.10 8.83 11.81
CA PHE A 29 14.51 7.94 10.82
C PHE A 29 15.46 6.80 10.47
N LYS A 30 14.97 5.56 10.54
CA LYS A 30 15.71 4.36 10.13
C LYS A 30 14.95 3.63 9.04
N ILE A 31 15.52 3.62 7.84
CA ILE A 31 14.89 2.97 6.68
C ILE A 31 14.67 1.47 6.90
N ASP A 32 15.56 0.81 7.64
CA ASP A 32 15.46 -0.63 7.89
C ASP A 32 14.23 -1.02 8.71
N GLU A 33 13.81 -0.14 9.63
CA GLU A 33 12.60 -0.32 10.44
C GLU A 33 11.31 -0.02 9.65
N GLU A 34 11.40 0.70 8.53
CA GLU A 34 10.25 1.04 7.69
C GLU A 34 9.89 -0.05 6.68
N TYR A 35 10.84 -0.87 6.22
CA TYR A 35 10.53 -1.94 5.25
C TYR A 35 9.46 -2.93 5.74
N PRO A 36 9.49 -3.43 7.00
CA PRO A 36 8.43 -4.27 7.53
C PRO A 36 7.07 -3.57 7.56
N ILE A 37 7.05 -2.27 7.87
CA ILE A 37 5.81 -1.47 7.90
C ILE A 37 5.23 -1.35 6.49
N ILE A 38 6.05 -0.96 5.51
CA ILE A 38 5.63 -0.87 4.11
C ILE A 38 5.15 -2.24 3.61
N MET A 39 5.83 -3.32 4.00
CA MET A 39 5.43 -4.68 3.63
C MET A 39 4.04 -5.04 4.18
N ALA A 40 3.78 -4.76 5.46
CA ALA A 40 2.47 -5.00 6.06
C ALA A 40 1.39 -4.16 5.38
N VAL A 41 1.64 -2.87 5.16
CA VAL A 41 0.71 -1.97 4.46
C VAL A 41 0.39 -2.49 3.06
N LEU A 42 1.40 -2.91 2.29
CA LEU A 42 1.19 -3.51 0.97
C LEU A 42 0.34 -4.76 1.04
N MET A 43 0.62 -5.68 1.97
CA MET A 43 -0.19 -6.89 2.16
C MET A 43 -1.66 -6.54 2.38
N PHE A 44 -1.96 -5.63 3.31
CA PHE A 44 -3.34 -5.19 3.57
C PHE A 44 -3.97 -4.45 2.38
N SER A 45 -3.18 -3.72 1.60
CA SER A 45 -3.63 -3.00 0.41
C SER A 45 -4.05 -3.94 -0.72
N PHE A 46 -3.43 -5.12 -0.83
CA PHE A 46 -3.72 -6.08 -1.90
C PHE A 46 -4.92 -7.00 -1.60
N ILE A 47 -5.23 -7.25 -0.32
CA ILE A 47 -6.42 -8.04 0.09
C ILE A 47 -7.70 -7.62 -0.65
N PRO A 48 -8.12 -6.34 -0.66
CA PRO A 48 -9.34 -5.96 -1.35
C PRO A 48 -9.26 -6.17 -2.86
N LEU A 49 -8.07 -6.07 -3.47
CA LEU A 49 -7.91 -6.29 -4.91
C LEU A 49 -8.07 -7.76 -5.28
N GLU A 50 -7.49 -8.67 -4.49
CA GLU A 50 -7.66 -10.11 -4.71
C GLU A 50 -9.08 -10.59 -4.40
N SER A 51 -9.73 -9.95 -3.41
CA SER A 51 -11.12 -10.24 -3.04
C SER A 51 -12.09 -10.01 -4.21
N ILE A 52 -11.76 -9.12 -5.16
CA ILE A 52 -12.54 -8.93 -6.40
C ILE A 52 -12.62 -10.23 -7.19
N GLY A 53 -11.48 -10.93 -7.35
CA GLY A 53 -11.41 -12.17 -8.11
C GLY A 53 -12.19 -13.29 -7.44
N VAL A 54 -12.08 -13.41 -6.11
CA VAL A 54 -12.86 -14.37 -5.32
C VAL A 54 -14.36 -14.10 -5.44
N PHE A 55 -14.76 -12.83 -5.31
CA PHE A 55 -16.15 -12.42 -5.47
C PHE A 55 -16.68 -12.73 -6.87
N ALA A 56 -15.92 -12.38 -7.91
CA ALA A 56 -16.27 -12.66 -9.30
C ALA A 56 -16.45 -14.16 -9.53
N TYR A 57 -15.51 -14.97 -9.04
CA TYR A 57 -15.58 -16.43 -9.14
C TYR A 57 -16.83 -16.97 -8.44
N ALA A 58 -17.07 -16.56 -7.19
CA ALA A 58 -18.23 -16.99 -6.44
C ALA A 58 -19.54 -16.60 -7.16
N ARG A 59 -19.58 -15.40 -7.75
CA ARG A 59 -20.71 -14.87 -8.53
C ARG A 59 -20.92 -15.53 -9.89
N LEU A 60 -19.91 -16.19 -10.46
CA LEU A 60 -20.03 -16.89 -11.75
C LEU A 60 -20.21 -18.40 -11.61
N PHE A 61 -19.53 -19.03 -10.66
CA PHE A 61 -19.46 -20.50 -10.54
C PHE A 61 -20.14 -21.07 -9.30
N GLY A 62 -20.48 -20.25 -8.30
CA GLY A 62 -21.26 -20.68 -7.13
C GLY A 62 -20.49 -20.59 -5.82
N SER A 63 -20.96 -21.29 -4.79
CA SER A 63 -20.39 -21.18 -3.44
C SER A 63 -18.95 -21.70 -3.36
N ILE A 64 -18.11 -20.98 -2.61
CA ILE A 64 -16.73 -21.34 -2.28
C ILE A 64 -16.56 -21.74 -0.81
N HIS A 65 -17.67 -21.95 -0.09
CA HIS A 65 -17.70 -22.09 1.36
C HIS A 65 -16.76 -23.19 1.88
N ASP A 66 -16.79 -24.37 1.25
CA ASP A 66 -15.99 -25.54 1.68
C ASP A 66 -14.48 -25.33 1.54
N HIS A 67 -14.06 -24.34 0.75
CA HIS A 67 -12.67 -24.03 0.46
C HIS A 67 -12.24 -22.67 1.02
N ALA A 68 -13.09 -22.00 1.80
CA ALA A 68 -12.87 -20.62 2.23
C ALA A 68 -11.56 -20.42 2.99
N LEU A 69 -11.24 -21.31 3.94
CA LEU A 69 -9.99 -21.23 4.72
C LEU A 69 -8.74 -21.44 3.84
N LEU A 70 -8.79 -22.39 2.92
CA LEU A 70 -7.71 -22.66 1.99
C LEU A 70 -7.48 -21.47 1.05
N LEU A 71 -8.57 -20.89 0.53
CA LEU A 71 -8.52 -19.69 -0.29
C LEU A 71 -7.91 -18.51 0.48
N ILE A 72 -8.35 -18.25 1.71
CA ILE A 72 -7.75 -17.19 2.55
C ILE A 72 -6.25 -17.42 2.75
N ALA A 73 -5.82 -18.65 3.04
CA ALA A 73 -4.41 -18.98 3.22
C ALA A 73 -3.60 -18.73 1.94
N ILE A 74 -4.12 -19.13 0.78
CA ILE A 74 -3.48 -18.90 -0.53
C ILE A 74 -3.36 -17.40 -0.81
N LEU A 75 -4.44 -16.63 -0.62
CA LEU A 75 -4.44 -15.18 -0.82
C LEU A 75 -3.40 -14.48 0.07
N LEU A 76 -3.36 -14.83 1.36
CA LEU A 76 -2.35 -14.30 2.28
C LEU A 76 -0.93 -14.64 1.82
N GLY A 77 -0.70 -15.88 1.37
CA GLY A 77 0.58 -16.32 0.83
C GLY A 77 0.98 -15.55 -0.43
N VAL A 78 0.07 -15.37 -1.39
CA VAL A 78 0.30 -14.61 -2.62
C VAL A 78 0.60 -13.15 -2.30
N ASN A 79 -0.19 -12.51 -1.44
CA ASN A 79 0.04 -11.13 -0.98
C ASN A 79 1.40 -10.97 -0.31
N TYR A 80 1.79 -11.91 0.55
CA TYR A 80 3.11 -11.90 1.18
C TYR A 80 4.23 -12.00 0.14
N LEU A 81 4.12 -12.89 -0.85
CA LEU A 81 5.11 -13.04 -1.91
C LEU A 81 5.22 -11.78 -2.78
N ILE A 82 4.09 -11.19 -3.16
CA ILE A 82 4.05 -9.93 -3.93
C ILE A 82 4.69 -8.79 -3.12
N ALA A 83 4.29 -8.62 -1.86
CA ALA A 83 4.82 -7.58 -0.99
C ALA A 83 6.34 -7.76 -0.79
N LYS A 84 6.79 -8.99 -0.51
CA LYS A 84 8.21 -9.32 -0.37
C LYS A 84 8.99 -9.00 -1.65
N TRP A 85 8.47 -9.39 -2.81
CA TRP A 85 9.10 -9.10 -4.10
C TRP A 85 9.20 -7.60 -4.38
N LEU A 86 8.15 -6.83 -4.08
CA LEU A 86 8.15 -5.37 -4.20
C LEU A 86 9.16 -4.72 -3.26
N ILE A 87 9.28 -5.18 -2.02
CA ILE A 87 10.28 -4.69 -1.06
C ILE A 87 11.70 -4.97 -1.56
N VAL A 88 11.98 -6.19 -2.05
CA VAL A 88 13.29 -6.52 -2.62
C VAL A 88 13.63 -5.61 -3.79
N ARG A 89 12.67 -5.37 -4.71
CA ARG A 89 12.87 -4.42 -5.81
C ARG A 89 13.08 -2.99 -5.32
N PHE A 90 12.36 -2.56 -4.30
CA PHE A 90 12.51 -1.23 -3.73
C PHE A 90 13.90 -1.06 -3.09
N LYS A 91 14.36 -2.04 -2.31
CA LYS A 91 15.73 -2.09 -1.74
C LYS A 91 16.82 -2.07 -2.82
N ALA A 92 16.58 -2.69 -3.96
CA ALA A 92 17.52 -2.69 -5.08
C ALA A 92 17.60 -1.34 -5.82
N THR A 93 16.74 -0.36 -5.48
CA THR A 93 16.78 0.98 -6.08
C THR A 93 17.34 2.01 -5.11
N SER A 94 18.05 3.01 -5.63
CA SER A 94 18.50 4.18 -4.85
C SER A 94 17.35 5.14 -4.47
N LEU A 95 16.08 4.70 -4.56
CA LEU A 95 14.93 5.56 -4.27
C LEU A 95 14.91 6.00 -2.80
N ALA A 96 15.20 5.09 -1.86
CA ALA A 96 15.23 5.40 -0.44
C ALA A 96 16.34 6.41 -0.12
N GLU A 97 17.57 6.11 -0.54
CA GLU A 97 18.74 6.97 -0.33
C GLU A 97 18.55 8.37 -0.92
N ASN A 98 18.08 8.46 -2.17
CA ASN A 98 17.79 9.74 -2.81
C ASN A 98 16.70 10.53 -2.06
N THR A 99 15.67 9.85 -1.55
CA THR A 99 14.57 10.51 -0.83
C THR A 99 15.01 11.01 0.54
N ILE A 100 15.87 10.24 1.25
CA ILE A 100 16.44 10.65 2.53
C ILE A 100 17.35 11.86 2.34
N GLY A 101 18.28 11.80 1.37
CA GLY A 101 19.18 12.92 1.09
C GLY A 101 18.44 14.18 0.61
N GLU A 102 17.32 14.02 -0.10
CA GLU A 102 16.43 15.14 -0.44
C GLU A 102 15.77 15.73 0.81
N TYR A 103 15.22 14.89 1.68
CA TYR A 103 14.56 15.32 2.91
C TYR A 103 15.52 16.08 3.84
N GLU A 104 16.76 15.62 3.99
CA GLU A 104 17.78 16.30 4.80
C GLU A 104 18.16 17.69 4.28
N ARG A 105 18.07 17.90 2.96
CA ARG A 105 18.35 19.20 2.32
C ARG A 105 17.16 20.14 2.30
N MET A 106 15.94 19.66 2.61
CA MET A 106 14.75 20.50 2.65
C MET A 106 14.80 21.49 3.82
N PRO A 107 14.29 22.73 3.63
CA PRO A 107 14.17 23.68 4.72
C PRO A 107 13.19 23.17 5.79
N TYR A 108 13.41 23.61 7.03
CA TYR A 108 12.61 23.19 8.18
C TYR A 108 11.09 23.37 8.01
N SER A 109 10.67 24.48 7.39
CA SER A 109 9.26 24.78 7.10
C SER A 109 8.61 23.75 6.17
N GLU A 110 9.33 23.31 5.12
CA GLU A 110 8.84 22.31 4.17
C GLU A 110 8.77 20.92 4.81
N ARG A 111 9.78 20.54 5.60
CA ARG A 111 9.75 19.30 6.38
C ARG A 111 8.56 19.25 7.33
N LYS A 112 8.29 20.35 8.05
CA LYS A 112 7.12 20.46 8.94
C LYS A 112 5.81 20.39 8.16
N HIS A 113 5.76 20.97 6.96
CA HIS A 113 4.57 20.87 6.10
C HIS A 113 4.25 19.43 5.69
N LEU A 114 5.26 18.56 5.50
CA LEU A 114 5.05 17.14 5.21
C LEU A 114 4.30 16.40 6.33
N TYR A 115 4.36 16.88 7.57
CA TYR A 115 3.61 16.33 8.71
C TYR A 115 2.21 16.98 8.88
N THR A 116 1.76 17.82 7.95
CA THR A 116 0.39 18.36 8.01
C THR A 116 -0.64 17.30 7.61
N PHE A 117 -1.91 17.55 7.95
CA PHE A 117 -3.01 16.61 7.68
C PHE A 117 -3.11 16.23 6.20
N ARG A 118 -2.93 17.17 5.27
CA ARG A 118 -3.14 16.91 3.83
C ARG A 118 -2.17 15.88 3.24
N PRO A 119 -0.83 16.00 3.39
CA PRO A 119 0.10 14.97 2.92
C PRO A 119 -0.14 13.61 3.55
N VAL A 120 -0.34 13.56 4.87
CA VAL A 120 -0.57 12.31 5.61
C VAL A 120 -1.87 11.65 5.16
N ALA A 121 -2.97 12.39 5.09
CA ALA A 121 -4.27 11.90 4.64
C ALA A 121 -4.20 11.39 3.20
N SER A 122 -3.44 12.05 2.31
CA SER A 122 -3.25 11.57 0.95
C SER A 122 -2.54 10.22 0.90
N VAL A 123 -1.48 10.03 1.68
CA VAL A 123 -0.76 8.76 1.77
C VAL A 123 -1.67 7.66 2.32
N VAL A 124 -2.37 7.93 3.42
CA VAL A 124 -3.34 6.98 4.01
C VAL A 124 -4.45 6.64 3.01
N PHE A 125 -4.98 7.63 2.29
CA PHE A 125 -6.01 7.39 1.30
C PHE A 125 -5.54 6.43 0.20
N TYR A 126 -4.35 6.64 -0.37
CA TYR A 126 -3.85 5.80 -1.46
C TYR A 126 -3.54 4.37 -1.04
N PHE A 127 -2.98 4.16 0.15
CA PHE A 127 -2.60 2.82 0.61
C PHE A 127 -3.75 2.08 1.31
N ALA A 128 -4.55 2.76 2.13
CA ALA A 128 -5.53 2.11 2.99
C ALA A 128 -6.98 2.26 2.53
N VAL A 129 -7.35 3.29 1.77
CA VAL A 129 -8.76 3.56 1.42
C VAL A 129 -9.04 3.21 -0.05
N LEU A 130 -8.19 3.68 -0.97
CA LEU A 130 -8.39 3.50 -2.40
C LEU A 130 -8.55 2.03 -2.81
N PRO A 131 -7.77 1.05 -2.29
CA PRO A 131 -7.96 -0.34 -2.66
C PRO A 131 -9.36 -0.89 -2.33
N TRP A 132 -9.96 -0.44 -1.21
CA TRP A 132 -11.31 -0.83 -0.81
C TRP A 132 -12.38 -0.13 -1.64
N VAL A 133 -12.17 1.14 -2.01
CA VAL A 133 -13.04 1.84 -2.95
C VAL A 133 -13.06 1.11 -4.30
N VAL A 134 -11.89 0.68 -4.79
CA VAL A 134 -11.77 -0.11 -6.02
C VAL A 134 -12.52 -1.44 -5.90
N LEU A 135 -12.41 -2.14 -4.77
CA LEU A 135 -13.21 -3.35 -4.50
C LEU A 135 -14.71 -3.06 -4.60
N GLY A 136 -15.20 -2.02 -3.92
CA GLY A 136 -16.63 -1.67 -3.93
C GLY A 136 -17.15 -1.37 -5.34
N ILE A 137 -16.39 -0.61 -6.13
CA ILE A 137 -16.72 -0.33 -7.53
C ILE A 137 -16.71 -1.61 -8.36
N ALA A 138 -15.69 -2.45 -8.21
CA ALA A 138 -15.58 -3.70 -8.95
C ALA A 138 -16.71 -4.68 -8.62
N VAL A 139 -17.08 -4.81 -7.35
CA VAL A 139 -18.24 -5.60 -6.92
C VAL A 139 -19.52 -5.10 -7.58
N LEU A 140 -19.76 -3.79 -7.56
CA LEU A 140 -20.93 -3.19 -8.22
C LEU A 140 -20.95 -3.52 -9.73
N VAL A 141 -19.82 -3.33 -10.42
CA VAL A 141 -19.70 -3.65 -11.85
C VAL A 141 -19.97 -5.13 -12.12
N ILE A 142 -19.40 -6.04 -11.32
CA ILE A 142 -19.62 -7.48 -11.45
C ILE A 142 -21.09 -7.83 -11.26
N CYS A 143 -21.75 -7.26 -10.25
CA CYS A 143 -23.17 -7.48 -10.00
C CYS A 143 -24.06 -7.01 -11.15
N LEU A 144 -23.73 -5.85 -11.76
CA LEU A 144 -24.46 -5.30 -12.90
C LEU A 144 -24.21 -6.09 -14.19
N ALA A 145 -22.97 -6.56 -14.42
CA ALA A 145 -22.60 -7.31 -15.62
C ALA A 145 -23.09 -8.76 -15.58
N PHE A 146 -23.11 -9.37 -14.39
CA PHE A 146 -23.53 -10.76 -14.17
C PHE A 146 -24.69 -10.79 -13.17
N PRO A 147 -25.92 -10.46 -13.62
CA PRO A 147 -27.11 -10.64 -12.84
C PRO A 147 -27.41 -12.15 -12.73
N ARG A 148 -27.14 -12.74 -11.56
CA ARG A 148 -27.93 -13.85 -11.03
C ARG A 148 -28.97 -13.33 -10.07
#